data_AF-K9RBA0-F1
#
_entry.id   AF-K9RBA0-F1
#
_cell.length_a   1.000
_cell.length_b   1.000
_cell.length_c   1.000
_cell.angle_alpha   90.00
_cell.angle_beta   90.00
_cell.angle_gamma   90.00
#
_symmetry.space_group_name_H-M   'P 1'
#
loop_
_entity.id
_entity.type
_entity.pdbx_description
1 polymer ?
#
loop_
_entity_poly.entity_id
_entity_poly.type
_entity_poly.pdbx_seq_one_letter_code
_entity_poly.pdbx_strand_id
1 'polypeptide(L)'
;MNKFKVYALTVVLSGFTFANSNRAAASIAPPIETQVNEVTRWFTGNFDNSTQVANNPRVPLIDLSTCSVELAGGNQAANTQNLYLQQQSNVFERNSFYSFSQGNDIVNLGVRSVINPEFLSGICNRPKSERIVNFSLEPEKPPAYTK
;
A
#
# COMPACT_ATOMS: atom_id res chain seq x y z
N MET A 1 19.86 -16.75 78.22
CA MET A 1 20.20 -16.67 76.78
C MET A 1 18.96 -17.18 76.03
N ASN A 2 18.34 -16.55 75.04
CA ASN A 2 18.46 -15.26 74.37
C ASN A 2 17.06 -14.85 73.88
N LYS A 3 16.81 -13.55 73.83
CA LYS A 3 15.56 -12.91 73.37
C LYS A 3 15.47 -13.03 71.84
N PHE A 4 14.31 -13.36 71.29
CA PHE A 4 13.94 -12.93 69.94
C PHE A 4 12.46 -12.57 69.88
N LYS A 5 12.19 -11.27 70.03
CA LYS A 5 10.93 -10.64 69.61
C LYS A 5 11.00 -10.47 68.10
N VAL A 6 10.03 -11.00 67.37
CA VAL A 6 9.87 -10.74 65.93
C VAL A 6 8.74 -9.73 65.79
N TYR A 7 9.08 -8.47 65.51
CA TYR A 7 8.13 -7.45 65.07
C TYR A 7 7.96 -7.62 63.57
N ALA A 8 6.78 -8.06 63.13
CA ALA A 8 6.45 -8.11 61.71
C ALA A 8 6.18 -6.68 61.21
N LEU A 9 7.06 -6.18 60.34
CA LEU A 9 6.92 -4.91 59.65
C LEU A 9 6.04 -5.14 58.41
N THR A 10 4.78 -4.71 58.46
CA THR A 10 3.91 -4.64 57.27
C THR A 10 4.38 -3.50 56.37
N VAL A 11 5.03 -3.85 55.25
CA VAL A 11 5.35 -2.90 54.18
C VAL A 11 4.08 -2.70 53.34
N VAL A 12 3.55 -1.48 53.35
CA VAL A 12 2.42 -1.08 52.49
C VAL A 12 2.96 -0.92 51.07
N LEU A 13 2.60 -1.85 50.19
CA LEU A 13 2.91 -1.77 48.76
C LEU A 13 1.96 -0.76 48.10
N SER A 14 2.35 0.51 48.04
CA SER A 14 1.65 1.51 47.24
C SER A 14 1.92 1.25 45.77
N GLY A 15 0.94 0.64 45.08
CA GLY A 15 0.98 0.45 43.63
C GLY A 15 0.81 1.78 42.91
N PHE A 16 1.88 2.29 42.30
CA PHE A 16 1.79 3.37 41.32
C PHE A 16 1.19 2.81 40.03
N THR A 17 -0.09 3.08 39.79
CA THR A 17 -0.68 2.86 38.46
C THR A 17 -0.15 3.93 37.51
N PHE A 18 0.84 3.59 36.69
CA PHE A 18 1.17 4.40 35.52
C PHE A 18 -0.01 4.29 34.55
N ALA A 19 -0.91 5.26 34.59
CA ALA A 19 -1.86 5.46 33.51
C ALA A 19 -1.04 5.86 32.28
N ASN A 20 -0.73 4.90 31.40
CA ASN A 20 -0.26 5.19 30.06
C ASN A 20 -1.37 5.95 29.35
N SER A 21 -1.34 7.28 29.44
CA SER A 21 -2.10 8.11 28.53
C SER A 21 -1.46 7.94 27.16
N ASN A 22 -1.95 6.95 26.40
CA ASN A 22 -1.80 6.96 24.95
C ASN A 22 -2.55 8.18 24.44
N ARG A 23 -1.93 9.36 24.57
CA ARG A 23 -2.28 10.51 23.75
C ARG A 23 -1.76 10.17 22.36
N ALA A 24 -2.55 9.43 21.60
CA ALA A 24 -2.58 9.71 20.17
C ALA A 24 -2.99 11.18 20.09
N ALA A 25 -2.00 12.08 20.00
CA ALA A 25 -2.29 13.45 19.70
C ALA A 25 -3.18 13.40 18.46
N ALA A 26 -4.36 14.03 18.53
CA ALA A 26 -5.13 14.30 17.34
C ALA A 26 -4.28 15.24 16.49
N SER A 27 -3.35 14.65 15.75
CA SER A 27 -2.58 15.32 14.73
C SER A 27 -3.63 15.77 13.74
N ILE A 28 -3.77 17.07 13.56
CA ILE A 28 -4.48 17.64 12.42
C ILE A 28 -4.02 16.83 11.21
N ALA A 29 -4.97 16.23 10.50
CA ALA A 29 -4.64 15.43 9.33
C ALA A 29 -3.86 16.32 8.35
N PRO A 30 -2.76 15.82 7.77
CA PRO A 30 -2.00 16.62 6.83
C PRO A 30 -2.88 16.99 5.62
N PRO A 31 -2.55 18.07 4.88
CA PRO A 31 -3.29 18.44 3.68
C PRO A 31 -3.48 17.25 2.75
N ILE A 32 -4.61 17.18 2.07
CA ILE A 32 -4.97 15.99 1.27
C ILE A 32 -3.94 15.69 0.17
N GLU A 33 -3.30 16.71 -0.39
CA GLU A 33 -2.18 16.55 -1.32
C GLU A 33 -0.99 15.83 -0.67
N THR A 34 -0.66 16.14 0.58
CA THR A 34 0.36 15.42 1.35
C THR A 34 -0.04 13.97 1.57
N GLN A 35 -1.32 13.70 1.86
CA GLN A 35 -1.82 12.33 2.01
C GLN A 35 -1.72 11.53 0.70
N VAL A 36 -2.01 12.13 -0.46
CA VAL A 36 -1.82 11.48 -1.77
C VAL A 36 -0.36 11.08 -1.96
N ASN A 37 0.58 11.97 -1.64
CA ASN A 37 2.01 11.70 -1.69
C ASN A 37 2.43 10.56 -0.74
N GLU A 38 1.94 10.57 0.51
CA GLU A 38 2.27 9.56 1.50
C GLU A 38 1.73 8.19 1.13
N VAL A 39 0.46 8.09 0.72
CA VAL A 39 -0.16 6.83 0.31
C VAL A 39 0.54 6.27 -0.92
N THR A 40 0.83 7.10 -1.93
CA THR A 40 1.56 6.64 -3.12
C THR A 40 2.94 6.09 -2.75
N ARG A 41 3.64 6.76 -1.83
CA ARG A 41 4.93 6.31 -1.32
C ARG A 41 4.82 4.98 -0.57
N TRP A 42 3.81 4.79 0.26
CA TRP A 42 3.60 3.53 1.01
C TRP A 42 3.25 2.35 0.11
N PHE A 43 2.57 2.59 -1.01
CA PHE A 43 2.27 1.56 -1.99
C PHE A 43 3.44 1.23 -2.89
N THR A 44 4.48 2.08 -2.96
CA THR A 44 5.63 1.87 -3.85
C THR A 44 6.68 0.99 -3.18
N GLY A 45 7.12 -0.06 -3.88
CA GLY A 45 8.15 -0.97 -3.38
C GLY A 45 7.91 -2.42 -3.79
N ASN A 46 8.74 -3.30 -3.22
CA ASN A 46 8.57 -4.74 -3.33
C ASN A 46 8.08 -5.28 -1.99
N PHE A 47 7.08 -6.15 -2.04
CA PHE A 47 6.43 -6.72 -0.87
C PHE A 47 6.20 -8.21 -1.10
N ASP A 48 6.23 -8.98 -0.02
CA ASP A 48 5.86 -10.39 -0.04
C ASP A 48 5.05 -10.75 1.21
N ASN A 49 4.39 -11.90 1.17
CA ASN A 49 3.67 -12.45 2.32
C ASN A 49 4.38 -13.67 2.95
N SER A 50 5.71 -13.79 2.83
CA SER A 50 6.49 -14.95 3.30
C SER A 50 6.23 -15.31 4.77
N THR A 51 6.07 -14.31 5.64
CA THR A 51 5.74 -14.51 7.06
C THR A 51 4.35 -15.16 7.23
N GLN A 52 3.39 -14.81 6.39
CA GLN A 52 2.07 -15.44 6.40
C GLN A 52 2.14 -16.89 5.92
N VAL A 53 2.92 -17.15 4.87
CA VAL A 53 3.14 -18.51 4.33
C VAL A 53 3.82 -19.40 5.36
N ALA A 54 4.81 -18.88 6.09
CA ALA A 54 5.49 -19.62 7.17
C ALA A 54 4.53 -20.04 8.29
N ASN A 55 3.53 -19.21 8.61
CA ASN A 55 2.51 -19.51 9.62
C ASN A 55 1.36 -20.38 9.09
N ASN A 56 1.05 -20.30 7.79
CA ASN A 56 0.03 -21.10 7.13
C ASN A 56 0.43 -21.46 5.69
N PRO A 57 1.03 -22.64 5.48
CA PRO A 57 1.52 -23.07 4.16
C PRO A 57 0.43 -23.28 3.10
N ARG A 58 -0.87 -23.18 3.45
CA ARG A 58 -1.98 -23.23 2.49
C ARG A 58 -2.18 -21.90 1.76
N VAL A 59 -1.63 -20.80 2.30
CA VAL A 59 -1.62 -19.51 1.62
C VAL A 59 -0.49 -19.54 0.59
N PRO A 60 -0.76 -19.23 -0.69
CA PRO A 60 0.31 -19.16 -1.67
C PRO A 60 1.25 -17.99 -1.37
N LEU A 61 2.52 -18.16 -1.69
CA LEU A 61 3.47 -17.05 -1.71
C LEU A 61 3.06 -16.07 -2.81
N ILE A 62 3.00 -14.80 -2.46
CA ILE A 62 2.64 -13.69 -3.33
C ILE A 62 3.77 -12.68 -3.22
N ASP A 63 4.38 -12.39 -4.36
CA ASP A 63 5.31 -11.28 -4.53
C ASP A 63 4.58 -10.14 -5.22
N LEU A 64 4.79 -8.92 -4.74
CA LEU A 64 4.16 -7.71 -5.25
C LEU A 64 5.24 -6.68 -5.51
N SER A 65 5.35 -6.22 -6.76
CA SER A 65 6.23 -5.13 -7.17
C SER A 65 5.41 -3.97 -7.67
N THR A 66 5.57 -2.82 -7.02
CA THR A 66 4.83 -1.60 -7.34
C THR A 66 5.78 -0.44 -7.55
N CYS A 67 5.57 0.31 -8.63
CA CYS A 67 6.41 1.43 -8.99
C CYS A 67 5.60 2.58 -9.60
N SER A 68 6.09 3.81 -9.39
CA SER A 68 5.52 4.97 -10.08
C SER A 68 5.73 4.87 -11.59
N VAL A 69 4.67 5.19 -12.33
CA VAL A 69 4.65 5.26 -13.79
C VAL A 69 4.04 6.58 -14.24
N GLU A 70 4.52 7.09 -15.36
CA GLU A 70 3.85 8.16 -16.08
C GLU A 70 2.89 7.53 -17.09
N LEU A 71 1.65 7.98 -17.10
CA LEU A 71 0.63 7.48 -18.00
C LEU A 71 0.45 8.53 -19.10
N ALA A 72 1.05 8.27 -20.26
CA ALA A 72 0.97 9.13 -21.43
C ALA A 72 -0.32 8.87 -22.21
N GLY A 73 -1.03 9.95 -22.54
CA GLY A 73 -2.34 9.90 -23.19
C GLY A 73 -3.49 9.67 -22.20
N GLY A 74 -4.46 10.59 -22.20
CA GLY A 74 -5.67 10.52 -21.38
C GLY A 74 -5.95 11.81 -20.59
N ASN A 75 -7.23 12.06 -20.29
CA ASN A 75 -7.65 13.16 -19.40
C ASN A 75 -7.38 12.75 -17.95
N GLN A 76 -6.14 12.95 -17.49
CA GLN A 76 -5.83 12.76 -16.07
C GLN A 76 -6.21 14.00 -15.28
N ALA A 77 -6.83 13.81 -14.13
CA ALA A 77 -7.03 14.91 -13.19
C ALA A 77 -5.66 15.45 -12.75
N ALA A 78 -5.57 16.77 -12.57
CA ALA A 78 -4.39 17.40 -11.96
C ALA A 78 -4.07 16.71 -10.62
N ASN A 79 -2.78 16.62 -10.28
CA ASN A 79 -2.28 16.00 -9.05
C ASN A 79 -2.62 14.51 -8.87
N THR A 80 -2.77 13.77 -9.98
CA THR A 80 -2.88 12.31 -9.95
C THR A 80 -1.50 11.67 -9.92
N GLN A 81 -1.28 10.72 -9.00
CA GLN A 81 -0.09 9.87 -8.98
C GLN A 81 -0.46 8.45 -9.41
N ASN A 82 0.30 7.91 -10.35
CA ASN A 82 0.03 6.61 -10.92
C ASN A 82 1.10 5.59 -10.55
N LEU A 83 0.66 4.41 -10.15
CA LEU A 83 1.50 3.25 -9.90
C LEU A 83 1.13 2.13 -10.85
N TYR A 84 2.13 1.41 -11.33
CA TYR A 84 1.98 0.09 -11.89
C TYR A 84 2.24 -0.93 -10.79
N LEU A 85 1.37 -1.91 -10.65
CA LEU A 85 1.44 -2.98 -9.68
C LEU A 85 1.43 -4.32 -10.41
N GLN A 86 2.48 -5.11 -10.19
CA GLN A 86 2.60 -6.49 -10.60
C GLN A 86 2.53 -7.38 -9.37
N GLN A 87 1.62 -8.36 -9.41
CA GLN A 87 1.44 -9.36 -8.37
C GLN A 87 1.66 -10.74 -8.97
N GLN A 88 2.62 -11.48 -8.44
CA GLN A 88 3.03 -12.78 -8.93
C GLN A 88 2.90 -13.84 -7.84
N SER A 89 2.44 -15.02 -8.24
CA SER A 89 2.35 -16.20 -7.41
C SER A 89 2.53 -17.45 -8.28
N ASN A 90 2.76 -18.60 -7.67
CA ASN A 90 2.80 -19.88 -8.40
C ASN A 90 1.43 -20.28 -9.00
N VAL A 91 0.35 -19.65 -8.56
CA VAL A 91 -1.03 -19.97 -8.97
C VAL A 91 -1.71 -18.90 -9.82
N PHE A 92 -1.21 -17.66 -9.81
CA PHE A 92 -1.79 -16.57 -10.60
C PHE A 92 -0.77 -15.45 -10.81
N GLU A 93 -1.04 -14.64 -11.82
CA GLU A 93 -0.39 -13.35 -12.03
C GLU A 93 -1.47 -12.28 -12.25
N ARG A 94 -1.27 -11.09 -11.68
CA ARG A 94 -2.18 -9.95 -11.85
C ARG A 94 -1.39 -8.66 -12.00
N ASN A 95 -1.77 -7.87 -12.99
CA ASN A 95 -1.17 -6.57 -13.27
C ASN A 95 -2.26 -5.49 -13.28
N SER A 96 -1.98 -4.34 -12.68
CA SER A 96 -2.96 -3.25 -12.53
C SER A 96 -2.30 -1.88 -12.45
N PHE A 97 -3.04 -0.86 -12.87
CA PHE A 97 -2.70 0.55 -12.63
C PHE A 97 -3.52 1.10 -11.48
N TYR A 98 -2.84 1.75 -10.54
CA TYR A 98 -3.45 2.44 -9.41
C TYR A 98 -3.25 3.93 -9.63
N SER A 99 -4.33 4.71 -9.59
CA SER A 99 -4.31 6.16 -9.73
C SER A 99 -4.80 6.78 -8.42
N PHE A 100 -3.91 7.43 -7.69
CA PHE A 100 -4.23 8.17 -6.47
C PHE A 100 -4.45 9.64 -6.83
N SER A 101 -5.58 10.20 -6.42
CA SER A 101 -5.88 11.62 -6.66
C SER A 101 -6.56 12.26 -5.47
N GLN A 102 -6.53 13.60 -5.44
CA GLN A 102 -7.18 14.38 -4.41
C GLN A 102 -8.71 14.31 -4.58
N GLY A 103 -9.41 13.95 -3.49
CA GLY A 103 -10.83 14.21 -3.28
C GLY A 103 -11.04 15.41 -2.37
N ASN A 104 -12.30 15.70 -2.01
CA ASN A 104 -12.62 16.85 -1.17
C ASN A 104 -11.98 16.75 0.22
N ASP A 105 -12.05 15.57 0.85
CA ASP A 105 -11.45 15.29 2.17
C ASP A 105 -10.85 13.88 2.25
N ILE A 106 -10.70 13.21 1.10
CA ILE A 106 -10.27 11.82 0.98
C ILE A 106 -9.28 11.63 -0.16
N VAL A 107 -8.47 10.59 -0.10
CA VAL A 107 -7.64 10.14 -1.23
C VAL A 107 -8.49 9.22 -2.09
N ASN A 108 -8.73 9.60 -3.34
CA ASN A 108 -9.40 8.74 -4.30
C ASN A 108 -8.43 7.71 -4.85
N LEU A 109 -8.87 6.46 -4.98
CA LEU A 109 -8.13 5.39 -5.65
C LEU A 109 -8.92 4.88 -6.85
N GLY A 110 -8.37 5.07 -8.05
CA GLY A 110 -8.82 4.39 -9.26
C GLY A 110 -7.96 3.17 -9.54
N VAL A 111 -8.59 2.03 -9.84
CA VAL A 111 -7.87 0.80 -10.24
C VAL A 111 -8.28 0.42 -11.65
N ARG A 112 -7.30 0.16 -12.53
CA ARG A 112 -7.53 -0.26 -13.91
C ARG A 112 -6.75 -1.52 -14.21
N SER A 113 -7.36 -2.45 -14.93
CA SER A 113 -6.68 -3.63 -15.45
C SER A 113 -5.72 -3.26 -16.58
N VAL A 114 -4.66 -4.06 -16.72
CA VAL A 114 -3.69 -3.92 -17.81
C VAL A 114 -4.10 -4.85 -18.95
N ILE A 115 -4.36 -4.31 -20.13
CA ILE A 115 -4.83 -5.10 -21.30
C ILE A 115 -3.70 -5.99 -21.84
N ASN A 116 -2.46 -5.51 -21.85
CA ASN A 116 -1.30 -6.25 -22.35
C ASN A 116 -0.10 -6.18 -21.37
N PRO A 117 -0.11 -6.96 -20.28
CA PRO A 117 0.91 -6.88 -19.22
C PRO A 117 2.32 -7.27 -19.68
N GLU A 118 2.42 -8.14 -20.69
CA GLU A 118 3.69 -8.61 -21.27
C GLU A 118 4.61 -7.44 -21.70
N PHE A 119 4.04 -6.36 -22.27
CA PHE A 119 4.82 -5.18 -22.71
C PHE A 119 5.35 -4.33 -21.55
N LEU A 120 4.80 -4.52 -20.35
CA LEU A 120 5.17 -3.81 -19.13
C LEU A 120 6.00 -4.69 -18.19
N SER A 121 6.34 -5.90 -18.61
CA SER A 121 7.21 -6.79 -17.84
C SER A 121 8.52 -6.09 -17.48
N GLY A 122 8.85 -6.12 -16.19
CA GLY A 122 10.05 -5.49 -15.64
C GLY A 122 10.04 -3.96 -15.66
N ILE A 123 8.92 -3.27 -15.92
CA ILE A 123 8.86 -1.79 -15.92
C ILE A 123 9.34 -1.19 -14.60
N CYS A 124 9.08 -1.86 -13.47
CA CYS A 124 9.55 -1.41 -12.16
C CYS A 124 11.07 -1.52 -11.96
N ASN A 125 11.77 -2.30 -12.78
CA ASN A 125 13.23 -2.40 -12.78
C ASN A 125 13.89 -1.31 -13.65
N ARG A 126 13.13 -0.57 -14.46
CA ARG A 126 13.65 0.50 -15.31
C ARG A 126 13.83 1.80 -14.51
N PRO A 127 14.70 2.73 -14.92
CA PRO A 127 14.79 4.07 -14.35
C PRO A 127 13.45 4.82 -14.46
N LYS A 128 13.15 5.73 -13.51
CA LYS A 128 11.86 6.48 -13.50
C LYS A 128 11.57 7.20 -14.82
N SER A 129 12.57 7.75 -15.48
CA SER A 129 12.45 8.44 -16.79
C SER A 129 12.00 7.53 -17.93
N GLU A 130 12.09 6.22 -17.77
CA GLU A 130 11.71 5.21 -18.77
C GLU A 130 10.40 4.48 -18.41
N ARG A 131 9.75 4.86 -17.30
CA ARG A 131 8.51 4.26 -16.82
C ARG A 131 7.28 4.98 -17.39
N ILE A 132 7.30 5.20 -18.70
CA ILE A 132 6.21 5.87 -19.42
C ILE A 132 5.35 4.80 -20.08
N VAL A 133 4.05 4.83 -19.80
CA VAL A 133 3.06 3.90 -20.33
C VAL A 133 2.11 4.67 -21.24
N ASN A 134 2.10 4.32 -22.52
CA ASN A 134 1.17 4.89 -23.48
C ASN A 134 -0.14 4.12 -23.45
N PHE A 135 -1.24 4.75 -23.04
CA PHE A 135 -2.55 4.27 -23.41
C PHE A 135 -2.86 4.82 -24.79
N SER A 136 -2.52 4.08 -25.84
CA SER A 136 -3.28 4.27 -27.07
C SER A 136 -4.71 3.90 -26.73
N LEU A 137 -5.57 4.92 -26.64
CA LEU A 137 -7.02 4.75 -26.69
C LEU A 137 -7.31 4.09 -28.03
N GLU A 138 -7.34 2.77 -28.09
CA GLU A 138 -8.03 2.12 -29.19
C GLU A 138 -9.51 2.24 -28.85
N PRO A 139 -10.30 3.08 -29.56
CA PRO A 139 -11.74 3.02 -29.41
C PRO A 139 -12.17 1.61 -29.80
N GLU A 140 -13.05 1.01 -29.01
CA GLU A 140 -13.81 -0.17 -29.42
C GLU A 140 -14.26 0.04 -30.86
N LYS A 141 -13.70 -0.74 -31.79
CA LYS A 141 -14.30 -0.91 -33.10
C LYS A 141 -15.65 -1.59 -32.83
N PRO A 142 -16.81 -0.95 -33.07
CA PRO A 142 -18.08 -1.63 -32.86
C PRO A 142 -18.12 -2.89 -33.75
N PRO A 143 -18.70 -4.01 -33.26
CA PRO A 143 -18.79 -5.22 -34.04
C PRO A 143 -19.47 -4.92 -35.37
N ALA A 144 -18.78 -5.27 -36.46
CA ALA A 144 -19.37 -5.22 -37.78
C ALA A 144 -20.52 -6.24 -37.81
N TYR A 145 -21.75 -5.75 -37.69
CA TYR A 145 -22.93 -6.54 -38.05
C TYR A 145 -22.92 -6.71 -39.57
N THR A 146 -22.43 -7.84 -40.05
CA THR A 146 -22.73 -8.33 -41.40
C THR A 146 -24.22 -8.66 -41.47
N LYS A 147 -24.92 -8.01 -42.41
CA LYS A 147 -26.24 -8.40 -42.86
C LYS A 147 -26.18 -9.68 -43.68
#